data_AF-A0A5B9MK62-F1
#
_entry.id   AF-A0A5B9MK62-F1
#
_cell.length_a   1.000
_cell.length_b   1.000
_cell.length_c   1.000
_cell.angle_alpha   90.00
_cell.angle_beta   90.00
_cell.angle_gamma   90.00
#
_symmetry.space_group_name_H-M   'P 1'
#
loop_
_entity.id
_entity.type
_entity.pdbx_description
1 polymer ?
#
loop_
_entity_poly.entity_id
_entity_poly.type
_entity_poly.pdbx_seq_one_letter_code
_entity_poly.pdbx_strand_id
1 'polypeptide(L)' 'MSVLYIALPIALLLGGGGLLACLYCIRDGQYDDLDSPSVRILVDEHRVDDQDARDGPVDEDLSGSNQERV' A
#
# COMPACT_ATOMS: atom_id res chain seq x y z
N MET A 1 1.85 -55.89 3.97
CA MET A 1 2.77 -54.84 3.51
C MET A 1 2.20 -54.18 2.25
N SER A 2 1.34 -53.18 2.40
CA SER A 2 0.59 -52.57 1.28
C SER A 2 0.45 -51.05 1.37
N VAL A 3 0.67 -50.44 2.54
CA VAL A 3 0.44 -49.01 2.76
C VAL A 3 1.32 -48.12 1.88
N LEU A 4 2.53 -48.56 1.54
CA LEU A 4 3.45 -47.82 0.67
C LEU A 4 2.86 -47.54 -0.72
N TYR A 5 2.05 -48.45 -1.25
CA TYR A 5 1.42 -48.26 -2.57
C TYR A 5 0.38 -47.15 -2.60
N ILE A 6 -0.14 -46.75 -1.43
CA ILE A 6 -1.12 -45.66 -1.29
C ILE A 6 -0.43 -44.40 -0.77
N ALA A 7 0.44 -44.53 0.23
CA ALA A 7 1.13 -43.41 0.84
C ALA A 7 2.12 -42.73 -0.11
N LEU A 8 2.85 -43.49 -0.93
CA LEU A 8 3.83 -42.95 -1.86
C LEU A 8 3.21 -42.04 -2.93
N PRO A 9 2.16 -42.44 -3.68
CA PRO A 9 1.56 -41.55 -4.67
C PRO A 9 0.88 -40.34 -4.02
N ILE A 10 0.26 -40.50 -2.85
CA ILE A 10 -0.35 -39.37 -2.12
C ILE A 10 0.73 -38.36 -1.71
N ALA A 11 1.85 -38.82 -1.15
CA ALA A 11 2.95 -37.94 -0.78
C ALA A 11 3.55 -37.21 -1.98
N LEU A 12 3.71 -37.88 -3.13
CA LEU A 12 4.18 -37.26 -4.36
C LEU A 12 3.19 -36.23 -4.91
N LEU A 13 1.88 -36.51 -4.87
CA LEU A 13 0.86 -35.56 -5.29
C LEU A 13 0.81 -34.34 -4.39
N LEU A 14 0.88 -34.53 -3.07
CA LEU A 14 0.88 -33.43 -2.11
C LEU A 14 2.16 -32.60 -2.21
N GLY A 15 3.33 -33.25 -2.26
CA GLY A 15 4.61 -32.57 -2.39
C GLY A 15 4.75 -31.85 -3.74
N GLY A 16 4.40 -32.52 -4.84
CA GLY A 16 4.40 -31.95 -6.18
C GLY A 16 3.38 -30.83 -6.34
N GLY A 17 2.16 -31.01 -5.83
CA GLY A 17 1.11 -29.99 -5.84
C GLY A 17 1.49 -28.76 -5.04
N GLY A 18 2.04 -28.94 -3.84
CA GLY A 18 2.54 -27.84 -3.01
C GLY A 18 3.70 -27.10 -3.68
N LEU A 19 4.64 -27.82 -4.31
CA LEU A 19 5.74 -27.21 -5.05
C LEU A 19 5.25 -26.41 -6.25
N LEU A 20 4.34 -26.97 -7.06
CA LEU A 20 3.76 -26.28 -8.21
C LEU A 20 2.96 -25.04 -7.78
N ALA A 21 2.18 -25.12 -6.71
CA ALA A 21 1.46 -23.98 -6.15
C ALA A 21 2.42 -22.88 -5.67
N CYS A 22 3.52 -23.26 -4.99
CA CYS A 22 4.55 -22.32 -4.57
C CYS A 22 5.23 -21.62 -5.76
N LEU A 23 5.61 -22.38 -6.79
CA LEU A 23 6.19 -21.83 -8.01
C LEU A 23 5.20 -20.92 -8.76
N TYR A 24 3.92 -21.26 -8.75
CA TYR A 24 2.87 -20.41 -9.32
C TYR A 24 2.82 -19.06 -8.60
N CYS A 25 2.75 -19.04 -7.26
CA CYS A 25 2.71 -17.80 -6.47
C CYS A 25 3.95 -16.92 -6.71
N ILE A 26 5.14 -17.51 -6.82
CA ILE A 26 6.38 -16.78 -7.11
C ILE A 26 6.32 -16.18 -8.53
N ARG A 27 5.80 -16.93 -9.51
CA ARG A 27 5.70 -16.47 -10.90
C ARG A 27 4.62 -15.41 -11.12
N ASP A 28 3.52 -15.48 -10.37
CA ASP A 28 2.37 -14.57 -10.49
C ASP A 28 2.66 -13.16 -9.93
N GLY A 29 3.88 -12.90 -9.45
CA GLY A 29 4.29 -11.57 -9.01
C GLY A 29 3.58 -11.11 -7.73
N GLN A 30 2.96 -12.02 -6.96
CA GLN A 30 2.30 -11.68 -5.69
C GLN A 30 3.26 -11.14 -4.60
N TYR A 31 4.57 -11.19 -4.84
CA TYR A 31 5.60 -10.57 -4.00
C TYR A 31 6.04 -9.18 -4.48
N ASP A 32 5.51 -8.71 -5.61
CA ASP A 32 5.80 -7.37 -6.16
C ASP A 32 5.07 -6.29 -5.35
N ASP A 33 4.01 -6.65 -4.62
CA ASP A 33 3.34 -5.79 -3.62
C ASP A 33 4.00 -5.89 -2.23
N LEU A 34 5.31 -6.15 -2.14
CA LEU A 34 6.08 -5.89 -0.90
C LEU A 34 6.39 -4.40 -0.73
N ASP A 35 6.21 -3.62 -1.80
CA ASP A 35 6.25 -2.15 -1.79
C ASP A 35 4.91 -1.51 -1.33
N SER A 36 3.93 -2.34 -0.93
CA SER A 36 2.61 -1.93 -0.42
C SER A 36 2.73 -0.99 0.79
N PRO A 37 1.80 -0.03 0.98
CA PRO A 37 1.88 1.10 1.91
C PRO A 37 1.85 0.75 3.41
N SER A 38 2.14 -0.50 3.80
CA SER A 38 2.33 -0.89 5.20
C SER A 38 3.45 -0.08 5.88
N VAL A 39 4.41 0.47 5.13
CA VAL A 39 5.41 1.38 5.67
C VAL A 39 4.87 2.80 5.87
N ARG A 40 3.90 3.25 5.03
CA ARG A 40 3.30 4.58 5.16
C ARG A 40 2.52 4.73 6.46
N ILE A 41 1.74 3.73 6.87
CA ILE A 41 0.97 3.81 8.12
C ILE A 41 1.86 3.91 9.37
N LEU A 42 3.08 3.33 9.36
CA LEU A 42 4.03 3.43 10.48
C LEU A 42 4.85 4.73 10.48
N VAL A 43 5.06 5.36 9.32
CA VAL A 43 5.91 6.55 9.16
C VAL A 43 5.11 7.86 9.12
N ASP A 44 3.85 7.83 8.65
CA ASP A 44 3.01 9.02 8.48
C ASP A 44 2.40 9.55 9.80
N GLU A 45 2.48 8.82 10.92
CA GLU A 45 1.98 9.31 12.23
C GLU A 45 2.89 10.40 12.83
N HIS A 46 4.10 10.61 12.30
CA HIS A 46 5.05 11.62 12.82
C HIS A 46 5.04 12.97 12.05
N ARG A 47 3.99 13.26 11.25
CA ARG A 47 3.87 14.55 10.52
C ARG A 47 2.58 15.31 10.81
N VAL A 48 2.12 15.29 12.07
CA VAL A 48 1.09 16.22 12.56
C VAL A 48 1.75 17.28 13.44
N ASP A 49 2.55 18.13 12.81
CA ASP A 49 2.84 19.49 13.29
C ASP A 49 3.28 20.28 12.06
N ASP A 50 2.87 21.55 11.95
CA ASP A 50 3.26 22.54 10.92
C ASP A 50 2.29 22.88 9.77
N GLN A 51 0.98 22.58 9.82
CA GLN A 51 0.03 23.12 8.83
C GLN A 51 -1.09 24.03 9.35
N ASP A 52 -1.14 24.33 10.65
CA ASP A 52 -2.17 25.25 11.20
C ASP A 52 -1.72 26.73 11.30
N ALA A 53 -0.58 27.11 10.72
CA ALA A 53 0.00 28.45 10.88
C ALA A 53 -0.03 29.36 9.62
N ARG A 54 -0.79 29.01 8.57
CA ARG A 54 -0.77 29.78 7.31
C ARG A 54 -2.12 30.29 6.80
N ASP A 55 -3.24 29.93 7.42
CA ASP A 55 -4.55 30.52 7.11
C ASP A 55 -4.99 31.50 8.20
N GLY A 56 -4.23 32.58 8.34
CA GLY A 56 -4.74 33.80 8.96
C GLY A 56 -5.55 34.59 7.93
N PRO A 57 -6.70 35.17 8.27
CA PRO A 57 -7.43 36.01 7.32
C PRO A 57 -6.55 37.23 7.00
N VAL A 58 -6.15 37.34 5.73
CA VAL A 58 -5.44 38.52 5.22
C VAL A 58 -6.48 39.62 5.03
N ASP A 59 -6.81 40.29 6.13
CA ASP A 59 -7.60 41.51 6.14
C ASP A 59 -6.69 42.68 5.76
N GLU A 60 -6.36 42.85 4.48
CA GLU A 60 -5.57 44.01 4.02
C GLU A 60 -5.83 44.33 2.54
N ASP A 61 -6.87 45.12 2.25
CA ASP A 61 -6.68 46.37 1.48
C ASP A 61 -7.92 47.28 1.55
N LEU A 62 -7.92 48.19 2.51
CA LEU A 62 -8.71 49.42 2.50
C LEU A 62 -7.78 50.55 2.04
N SER A 63 -7.64 50.66 0.71
CA SER A 63 -7.03 51.78 -0.01
C SER A 63 -7.67 51.76 -1.39
N GLY A 64 -8.42 52.74 -1.89
CA GLY A 64 -8.53 54.14 -1.57
C GLY A 64 -8.84 54.83 -2.91
N SER A 65 -9.99 55.50 -3.00
CA SER A 65 -10.27 56.63 -3.91
C SER A 65 -10.25 56.45 -5.45
N ASN A 66 -11.15 57.22 -6.07
CA ASN A 66 -11.21 57.66 -7.46
C ASN A 66 -11.89 56.70 -8.47
N GLN A 67 -13.19 56.88 -8.72
CA GLN A 67 -13.74 57.83 -9.71
C GLN A 67 -13.41 57.43 -11.15
N GLU A 68 -14.33 56.71 -11.81
CA GLU A 68 -14.65 56.84 -13.24
C GLU A 68 -15.83 55.93 -13.62
N ARG A 69 -16.78 56.47 -14.41
CA ARG A 69 -17.98 55.84 -15.03
C ARG A 69 -19.11 55.48 -14.05
N VAL A 70 -20.33 56.01 -14.15
CA VAL A 70 -21.18 56.37 -15.30
C VAL A 70 -22.13 57.50 -14.91
#